data_AF-A0AAC9R0Z8-F1
#
_entry.id   AF-A0AAC9R0Z8-F1
#
_cell.length_a   1.000
_cell.length_b   1.000
_cell.length_c   1.000
_cell.angle_alpha   90.00
_cell.angle_beta   90.00
_cell.angle_gamma   90.00
#
_symmetry.space_group_name_H-M   'P 1'
#
loop_
_entity.id
_entity.type
_entity.pdbx_description
1 polymer ?
#
loop_
_entity_poly.entity_id
_entity_poly.type
_entity_poly.pdbx_seq_one_letter_code
_entity_poly.pdbx_strand_id
1 'polypeptide(L)'
;MNIKWIFKKMLLPIIFAIVAFFLVSHDQFLYEAPVGKITVAKTVSSHEVSDDFQNKDRQVTQELSIKVLNTKGAEPGNLNLKNTTTLSQTTGKIYRVGQQVILKKISGNYQIVTLKRDALIVGLLVLFIGFVISFERFRASIFLFLSLVLNLLYFVIVIALNVEFNPPVILLFGILSVIFAASSLLFVLGPTKQMLYTFITTVLTTALTFSIVLFVLKMTGNSGIHFEYLDYVTQNPSEFFFVGTMISVLGAIMDGTGDIVAGLFGMARQNKLNKINMVRKDYIKSGISIGQELIGTLTNVLFMIFMAETLPMTLLLLRNGNSWSYIATVGLNLGLLQTIISAIGIVLAVPITAVFTSFALTRSHQGKESSL
;
A
#
# COMPACT_ATOMS: atom_id res chain seq x y z
N MET A 1 16.91 -29.91 -1.88
CA MET A 1 15.64 -29.40 -1.33
C MET A 1 14.52 -30.27 -1.88
N ASN A 2 13.78 -30.98 -1.01
CA ASN A 2 12.88 -32.07 -1.44
C ASN A 2 11.55 -31.48 -1.98
N ILE A 3 11.07 -31.89 -3.16
CA ILE A 3 9.86 -31.32 -3.80
C ILE A 3 8.64 -31.36 -2.87
N LYS A 4 8.53 -32.44 -2.07
CA LYS A 4 7.47 -32.65 -1.08
C LYS A 4 7.47 -31.60 0.03
N TRP A 5 8.64 -31.05 0.37
CA TRP A 5 8.78 -30.02 1.40
C TRP A 5 8.28 -28.66 0.91
N ILE A 6 8.58 -28.31 -0.34
CA ILE A 6 8.06 -27.09 -1.00
C ILE A 6 6.53 -27.19 -1.10
N PHE A 7 6.02 -28.35 -1.56
CA PHE A 7 4.59 -28.57 -1.68
C PHE A 7 3.86 -28.43 -0.33
N LYS A 8 4.43 -28.98 0.75
CA LYS A 8 3.87 -28.84 2.10
C LYS A 8 3.85 -27.37 2.58
N LYS A 9 4.92 -26.62 2.32
CA LYS A 9 5.01 -25.19 2.65
C LYS A 9 4.02 -24.32 1.86
N MET A 10 3.61 -24.75 0.68
CA MET A 10 2.59 -24.04 -0.11
C MET A 10 1.16 -24.45 0.27
N LEU A 11 0.91 -25.73 0.49
CA LEU A 11 -0.43 -26.27 0.73
C LEU A 11 -0.99 -25.85 2.10
N LEU A 12 -0.13 -25.81 3.13
CA LEU A 12 -0.56 -25.56 4.51
C LEU A 12 -1.15 -24.15 4.71
N PRO A 13 -0.53 -23.04 4.22
CA PRO A 13 -1.16 -21.71 4.22
C PRO A 13 -2.51 -21.66 3.51
N ILE A 14 -2.66 -22.38 2.39
CA ILE A 14 -3.91 -22.41 1.61
C ILE A 14 -5.02 -23.08 2.42
N ILE A 15 -4.74 -24.21 3.07
CA ILE A 15 -5.70 -24.91 3.93
C ILE A 15 -6.13 -24.00 5.09
N PHE A 16 -5.18 -23.36 5.79
CA PHE A 16 -5.51 -22.44 6.88
C PHE A 16 -6.34 -21.24 6.41
N ALA A 17 -6.05 -20.68 5.24
CA ALA A 17 -6.83 -19.59 4.66
C ALA A 17 -8.27 -20.02 4.34
N ILE A 18 -8.47 -21.22 3.79
CA ILE A 18 -9.79 -21.78 3.53
C ILE A 18 -10.55 -22.00 4.84
N VAL A 19 -9.91 -22.58 5.86
CA VAL A 19 -10.52 -22.78 7.19
C VAL A 19 -10.90 -21.44 7.81
N ALA A 20 -10.02 -20.45 7.78
CA ALA A 20 -10.29 -19.11 8.30
C ALA A 20 -11.47 -18.44 7.57
N PHE A 21 -11.52 -18.54 6.24
CA PHE A 21 -12.64 -18.07 5.44
C PHE A 21 -13.96 -18.74 5.87
N PHE A 22 -13.96 -20.06 6.05
CA PHE A 22 -15.15 -20.78 6.51
C PHE A 22 -15.58 -20.37 7.92
N LEU A 23 -14.65 -20.22 8.87
CA LEU A 23 -14.95 -19.80 10.23
C LEU A 23 -15.57 -18.40 10.26
N VAL A 24 -14.95 -17.42 9.61
CA VAL A 24 -15.43 -16.03 9.57
C VAL A 24 -16.73 -15.92 8.76
N SER A 25 -16.93 -16.76 7.75
CA SER A 25 -18.22 -16.80 7.04
C SER A 25 -19.39 -17.27 7.92
N HIS A 26 -19.13 -17.91 9.07
CA HIS A 26 -20.14 -18.41 10.02
C HIS A 26 -20.10 -17.73 11.40
N ASP A 27 -19.30 -16.68 11.58
CA ASP A 27 -19.15 -15.99 12.86
C ASP A 27 -20.25 -14.95 13.14
N GLN A 28 -21.44 -15.09 12.52
CA GLN A 28 -22.49 -14.08 12.57
C GLN A 28 -22.92 -13.74 14.01
N PHE A 29 -22.74 -14.66 14.95
CA PHE A 29 -23.02 -14.50 16.38
C PHE A 29 -22.14 -13.46 17.10
N LEU A 30 -20.97 -13.14 16.54
CA LEU A 30 -20.05 -12.13 17.08
C LEU A 30 -20.46 -10.70 16.73
N TYR A 31 -21.31 -10.51 15.71
CA TYR A 31 -21.75 -9.20 15.27
C TYR A 31 -22.77 -8.59 16.25
N GLU A 32 -22.64 -7.28 16.51
CA GLU A 32 -23.68 -6.51 17.22
C GLU A 32 -24.80 -6.07 16.29
N ALA A 33 -24.48 -5.79 15.02
CA ALA A 33 -25.48 -5.48 14.01
C ALA A 33 -26.12 -6.77 13.45
N PRO A 34 -27.44 -6.76 13.15
CA PRO A 34 -28.10 -7.93 12.57
C PRO A 34 -27.50 -8.32 11.22
N VAL A 35 -27.12 -9.59 11.09
CA VAL A 35 -26.61 -10.17 9.83
C VAL A 35 -27.69 -11.05 9.23
N GLY A 36 -27.95 -10.90 7.93
CA GLY A 36 -28.90 -11.71 7.18
C GLY A 36 -28.28 -12.39 5.97
N LYS A 37 -28.85 -13.51 5.53
CA LYS A 37 -28.48 -14.20 4.29
C LYS A 37 -29.62 -14.09 3.27
N ILE A 38 -29.28 -13.66 2.07
CA ILE A 38 -30.23 -13.50 0.98
C ILE A 38 -30.63 -14.90 0.47
N THR A 39 -31.90 -15.26 0.62
CA THR A 39 -32.47 -16.53 0.17
C THR A 39 -33.13 -16.40 -1.20
N VAL A 40 -33.70 -15.24 -1.49
CA VAL A 40 -34.31 -14.91 -2.79
C VAL A 40 -33.85 -13.53 -3.22
N ALA A 41 -33.47 -13.40 -4.49
CA ALA A 41 -33.20 -12.12 -5.13
C ALA A 41 -33.85 -12.13 -6.52
N LYS A 42 -35.00 -11.45 -6.65
CA LYS A 42 -35.75 -11.39 -7.92
C LYS A 42 -35.81 -9.96 -8.43
N THR A 43 -35.43 -9.74 -9.68
CA THR A 43 -35.64 -8.46 -10.35
C THR A 43 -37.12 -8.31 -10.71
N VAL A 44 -37.77 -7.28 -10.18
CA VAL A 44 -39.21 -7.04 -10.35
C VAL A 44 -39.49 -5.96 -11.40
N SER A 45 -38.59 -4.98 -11.54
CA SER A 45 -38.70 -3.95 -12.57
C SER A 45 -37.33 -3.54 -13.09
N SER A 46 -37.26 -3.19 -14.37
CA SER A 46 -36.09 -2.60 -15.00
C SER A 46 -36.57 -1.55 -16.00
N HIS A 47 -36.11 -0.30 -15.87
CA HIS A 47 -36.39 0.76 -16.83
C HIS A 47 -35.14 1.58 -17.14
N GLU A 48 -35.11 2.18 -18.33
CA GLU A 48 -33.97 3.02 -18.75
C GLU A 48 -34.03 4.38 -18.05
N VAL A 49 -32.88 4.84 -17.61
CA VAL A 49 -32.67 6.15 -16.99
C VAL A 49 -31.51 6.81 -17.71
N SER A 50 -31.65 8.10 -17.99
CA SER A 50 -30.57 8.91 -18.55
C SER A 50 -30.12 9.92 -17.50
N ASP A 51 -28.82 10.16 -17.40
CA ASP A 51 -28.31 11.30 -16.63
C ASP A 51 -28.39 12.61 -17.43
N ASP A 52 -28.00 13.71 -16.78
CA ASP A 52 -27.97 15.07 -17.35
C ASP A 52 -27.01 15.21 -18.55
N PHE A 53 -26.10 14.24 -18.75
CA PHE A 53 -25.14 14.18 -19.86
C PHE A 53 -25.57 13.20 -20.96
N GLN A 54 -26.83 12.75 -20.95
CA GLN A 54 -27.38 11.77 -21.89
C GLN A 54 -26.73 10.37 -21.83
N ASN A 55 -26.00 10.05 -20.76
CA ASN A 55 -25.53 8.69 -20.54
C ASN A 55 -26.71 7.81 -20.13
N LYS A 56 -26.87 6.69 -20.83
CA LYS A 56 -27.95 5.73 -20.58
C LYS A 56 -27.53 4.66 -19.57
N ASP A 57 -28.35 4.45 -18.57
CA ASP A 57 -28.26 3.35 -17.61
C ASP A 57 -29.65 2.69 -17.45
N ARG A 58 -29.73 1.62 -16.67
CA ARG A 58 -30.99 0.96 -16.32
C ARG A 58 -31.16 0.90 -14.82
N GLN A 59 -32.23 1.49 -14.31
CA GLN A 59 -32.63 1.31 -12.92
C GLN A 59 -33.35 -0.03 -12.77
N VAL A 60 -32.86 -0.83 -11.83
CA VAL A 60 -33.30 -2.18 -11.52
C VAL A 60 -33.79 -2.22 -10.08
N THR A 61 -35.02 -2.70 -9.89
CA THR A 61 -35.59 -2.94 -8.55
C THR A 61 -35.61 -4.44 -8.28
N GLN A 62 -34.96 -4.85 -7.20
CA GLN A 62 -34.95 -6.22 -6.71
C GLN A 62 -35.82 -6.35 -5.47
N GLU A 63 -36.60 -7.43 -5.41
CA GLU A 63 -37.23 -7.91 -4.19
C GLU A 63 -36.35 -9.01 -3.59
N LEU A 64 -35.98 -8.81 -2.32
CA LEU A 64 -35.02 -9.63 -1.59
C LEU A 64 -35.72 -10.26 -0.39
N SER A 65 -35.66 -11.58 -0.29
CA SER A 65 -35.98 -12.28 0.96
C SER A 65 -34.69 -12.60 1.70
N ILE A 66 -34.63 -12.20 2.97
CA ILE A 66 -33.41 -12.25 3.78
C ILE A 66 -33.73 -13.00 5.07
N LYS A 67 -33.04 -14.12 5.28
CA LYS A 67 -33.11 -14.86 6.54
C LYS A 67 -32.14 -14.25 7.54
N VAL A 68 -32.63 -13.75 8.66
CA VAL A 68 -31.79 -13.22 9.74
C VAL A 68 -31.00 -14.37 10.38
N LEU A 69 -29.68 -14.20 10.51
CA LEU A 69 -28.74 -15.20 11.03
C LEU A 69 -28.31 -14.95 12.48
N ASN A 70 -28.45 -13.72 12.98
CA ASN A 70 -28.12 -13.33 14.36
C ASN A 70 -29.30 -12.59 14.99
N THR A 71 -29.66 -12.96 16.21
CA THR A 71 -30.78 -12.39 16.99
C THR A 71 -30.39 -11.17 17.83
N LYS A 72 -29.11 -10.78 17.87
CA LYS A 72 -28.67 -9.52 18.49
C LYS A 72 -29.18 -8.34 17.65
N GLY A 73 -30.21 -7.67 18.15
CA GLY A 73 -30.77 -6.45 17.54
C GLY A 73 -31.85 -6.67 16.46
N ALA A 74 -32.26 -7.90 16.19
CA ALA A 74 -33.37 -8.19 15.28
C ALA A 74 -34.16 -9.43 15.69
N GLU A 75 -35.46 -9.42 15.39
CA GLU A 75 -36.31 -10.59 15.56
C GLU A 75 -35.89 -11.70 14.60
N PRO A 76 -35.81 -12.96 15.07
CA PRO A 76 -35.55 -14.09 14.20
C PRO A 76 -36.68 -14.23 13.18
N GLY A 77 -36.32 -14.29 11.89
CA GLY A 77 -37.32 -14.41 10.83
C GLY A 77 -36.77 -14.16 9.44
N ASN A 78 -37.69 -14.18 8.47
CA ASN A 78 -37.44 -13.79 7.09
C ASN A 78 -37.94 -12.36 6.88
N LEU A 79 -37.06 -11.49 6.40
CA LEU A 79 -37.36 -10.11 6.05
C LEU A 79 -37.48 -9.98 4.54
N ASN A 80 -38.51 -9.27 4.06
CA ASN A 80 -38.63 -8.92 2.65
C ASN A 80 -38.27 -7.45 2.48
N LEU A 81 -37.23 -7.18 1.70
CA LEU A 81 -36.75 -5.82 1.40
C LEU A 81 -36.77 -5.57 -0.10
N LYS A 82 -36.99 -4.31 -0.48
CA LYS A 82 -36.82 -3.86 -1.87
C LYS A 82 -35.51 -3.10 -1.98
N ASN A 83 -34.70 -3.45 -2.98
CA ASN A 83 -33.45 -2.79 -3.32
C ASN A 83 -33.58 -2.17 -4.71
N THR A 84 -33.48 -0.85 -4.81
CA THR A 84 -33.49 -0.15 -6.10
C THR A 84 -32.09 0.35 -6.39
N THR A 85 -31.50 -0.07 -7.50
CA THR A 85 -30.14 0.30 -7.89
C THR A 85 -30.02 0.44 -9.40
N THR A 86 -28.88 0.91 -9.90
CA THR A 86 -28.62 0.94 -11.34
C THR A 86 -27.83 -0.28 -11.80
N LEU A 87 -27.92 -0.64 -13.07
CA LEU A 87 -27.20 -1.76 -13.66
C LEU A 87 -25.67 -1.55 -13.59
N SER A 88 -25.22 -0.30 -13.76
CA SER A 88 -23.83 0.13 -13.55
C SER A 88 -23.34 -0.05 -12.11
N GLN A 89 -24.26 -0.16 -11.14
CA GLN A 89 -23.99 -0.26 -9.71
C GLN A 89 -23.25 0.97 -9.14
N THR A 90 -23.48 2.16 -9.70
CA THR A 90 -22.84 3.40 -9.24
C THR A 90 -23.39 3.85 -7.89
N THR A 91 -24.70 3.77 -7.67
CA THR A 91 -25.40 4.25 -6.45
C THR A 91 -25.89 3.14 -5.52
N GLY A 92 -25.53 1.88 -5.80
CA GLY A 92 -25.85 0.68 -5.02
C GLY A 92 -25.26 -0.53 -5.72
N LYS A 93 -25.30 -1.73 -5.15
CA LYS A 93 -24.75 -2.93 -5.81
C LYS A 93 -25.79 -4.06 -5.83
N ILE A 94 -25.88 -4.78 -6.95
CA ILE A 94 -26.92 -5.79 -7.23
C ILE A 94 -26.67 -7.04 -6.39
N TYR A 95 -27.69 -7.50 -5.67
CA TYR A 95 -27.56 -8.62 -4.75
C TYR A 95 -27.85 -9.97 -5.43
N ARG A 96 -27.19 -11.02 -4.92
CA ARG A 96 -27.31 -12.41 -5.36
C ARG A 96 -27.68 -13.34 -4.20
N VAL A 97 -28.35 -14.44 -4.52
CA VAL A 97 -28.71 -15.49 -3.55
C VAL A 97 -27.43 -16.04 -2.90
N GLY A 98 -27.49 -16.25 -1.58
CA GLY A 98 -26.40 -16.79 -0.78
C GLY A 98 -25.47 -15.74 -0.15
N GLN A 99 -25.54 -14.47 -0.58
CA GLN A 99 -24.76 -13.39 0.00
C GLN A 99 -25.22 -13.06 1.43
N GLN A 100 -24.26 -12.68 2.28
CA GLN A 100 -24.52 -12.19 3.64
C GLN A 100 -24.48 -10.66 3.64
N VAL A 101 -25.45 -10.05 4.30
CA VAL A 101 -25.64 -8.60 4.41
C VAL A 101 -25.76 -8.17 5.86
N ILE A 102 -25.22 -6.99 6.16
CA ILE A 102 -25.37 -6.32 7.44
C ILE A 102 -26.58 -5.39 7.33
N LEU A 103 -27.50 -5.53 8.28
CA LEU A 103 -28.75 -4.79 8.35
C LEU A 103 -28.69 -3.76 9.48
N LYS A 104 -29.41 -2.66 9.30
CA LYS A 104 -29.66 -1.66 10.36
C LYS A 104 -31.14 -1.31 10.38
N LYS A 105 -31.71 -1.20 11.57
CA LYS A 105 -33.09 -0.74 11.77
C LYS A 105 -33.07 0.79 11.86
N ILE A 106 -33.74 1.46 10.92
CA ILE A 106 -33.88 2.93 10.88
C ILE A 106 -35.37 3.24 10.85
N SER A 107 -35.86 3.98 11.85
CA SER A 107 -37.27 4.40 11.95
C SER A 107 -38.27 3.25 11.82
N GLY A 108 -37.97 2.09 12.42
CA GLY A 108 -38.83 0.90 12.39
C GLY A 108 -38.60 -0.06 11.22
N ASN A 109 -37.98 0.39 10.12
CA ASN A 109 -37.73 -0.42 8.92
C ASN A 109 -36.29 -0.93 8.85
N TYR A 110 -36.09 -2.16 8.35
CA TYR A 110 -34.76 -2.70 8.10
C TYR A 110 -34.22 -2.21 6.76
N GLN A 111 -32.96 -1.79 6.74
CA GLN A 111 -32.24 -1.41 5.53
C GLN A 111 -30.91 -2.17 5.45
N ILE A 112 -30.48 -2.50 4.23
CA ILE A 112 -29.18 -3.11 3.98
C ILE A 112 -28.12 -2.01 4.00
N VAL A 113 -27.15 -2.12 4.90
CA VAL A 113 -26.04 -1.16 5.00
C VAL A 113 -24.90 -1.55 4.08
N THR A 114 -24.48 -2.81 4.13
CA THR A 114 -23.35 -3.32 3.34
C THR A 114 -23.40 -4.84 3.25
N LEU A 115 -22.74 -5.39 2.23
CA LEU A 115 -22.33 -6.79 2.22
C LEU A 115 -21.32 -7.06 3.35
N LYS A 116 -21.43 -8.26 3.93
CA LYS A 116 -20.41 -8.80 4.82
C LYS A 116 -19.23 -9.31 3.97
N ARG A 117 -18.07 -8.66 4.13
CA ARG A 117 -16.87 -8.76 3.27
C ARG A 117 -15.61 -9.23 4.00
N ASP A 118 -15.70 -9.32 5.32
CA ASP A 118 -14.63 -9.67 6.26
C ASP A 118 -14.04 -11.07 6.00
N ALA A 119 -14.86 -12.08 5.68
CA ALA A 119 -14.36 -13.45 5.48
C ALA A 119 -13.30 -13.54 4.37
N LEU A 120 -13.50 -12.82 3.25
CA LEU A 120 -12.53 -12.78 2.15
C LEU A 120 -11.25 -12.07 2.58
N ILE A 121 -11.38 -10.92 3.26
CA ILE A 121 -10.24 -10.12 3.71
C ILE A 121 -9.40 -10.94 4.71
N VAL A 122 -10.04 -11.56 5.71
CA VAL A 122 -9.35 -12.39 6.71
C VAL A 122 -8.72 -13.61 6.05
N GLY A 123 -9.41 -14.27 5.12
CA GLY A 123 -8.84 -15.40 4.37
C GLY A 123 -7.57 -15.03 3.60
N LEU A 124 -7.58 -13.90 2.89
CA LEU A 124 -6.39 -13.39 2.19
C LEU A 124 -5.26 -12.98 3.15
N LEU A 125 -5.62 -12.40 4.30
CA LEU A 125 -4.66 -11.99 5.33
C LEU A 125 -3.98 -13.22 5.96
N VAL A 126 -4.75 -14.26 6.30
CA VAL A 126 -4.22 -15.55 6.80
C VAL A 126 -3.36 -16.22 5.74
N LEU A 127 -3.74 -16.15 4.46
CA LEU A 127 -2.93 -16.68 3.37
C LEU A 127 -1.57 -15.99 3.28
N PHE A 128 -1.56 -14.65 3.31
CA PHE A 128 -0.34 -13.85 3.30
C PHE A 128 0.55 -14.17 4.51
N ILE A 129 -0.02 -14.15 5.72
CA ILE A 129 0.70 -14.50 6.96
C ILE A 129 1.28 -15.91 6.87
N GLY A 130 0.48 -16.86 6.41
CA GLY A 130 0.88 -18.25 6.27
C GLY A 130 2.05 -18.43 5.30
N PHE A 131 2.05 -17.71 4.16
CA PHE A 131 3.16 -17.75 3.22
C PHE A 131 4.44 -17.14 3.78
N VAL A 132 4.36 -15.99 4.44
CA VAL A 132 5.52 -15.38 5.09
C VAL A 132 6.08 -16.36 6.13
N ILE A 133 5.27 -16.87 7.06
CA ILE A 133 5.75 -17.84 8.07
C ILE A 133 6.33 -19.12 7.44
N SER A 134 5.79 -19.55 6.30
CA SER A 134 6.25 -20.77 5.64
C SER A 134 7.58 -20.59 4.92
N PHE A 135 7.83 -19.45 4.28
CA PHE A 135 9.05 -19.23 3.48
C PHE A 135 10.16 -18.49 4.26
N GLU A 136 9.80 -17.59 5.16
CA GLU A 136 10.73 -16.87 6.04
C GLU A 136 11.11 -17.68 7.29
N ARG A 137 12.10 -17.18 8.03
CA ARG A 137 12.40 -17.70 9.37
C ARG A 137 11.33 -17.24 10.35
N PHE A 138 10.81 -18.13 11.19
CA PHE A 138 9.72 -17.82 12.13
C PHE A 138 9.93 -16.52 12.95
N ARG A 139 11.13 -16.30 13.50
CA ARG A 139 11.46 -15.04 14.20
C ARG A 139 11.40 -13.82 13.27
N ALA A 140 11.93 -13.93 12.05
CA ALA A 140 11.92 -12.83 11.08
C ALA A 140 10.49 -12.49 10.66
N SER A 141 9.64 -13.50 10.45
CA SER A 141 8.21 -13.32 10.17
C SER A 141 7.51 -12.54 11.29
N ILE A 142 7.75 -12.90 12.55
CA ILE A 142 7.15 -12.18 13.70
C ILE A 142 7.58 -10.71 13.72
N PHE A 143 8.87 -10.43 13.52
CA PHE A 143 9.36 -9.06 13.51
C PHE A 143 8.82 -8.25 12.32
N LEU A 144 8.66 -8.87 11.15
CA LEU A 144 8.01 -8.25 10.00
C LEU A 144 6.56 -7.86 10.33
N PHE A 145 5.77 -8.76 10.94
CA PHE A 145 4.40 -8.43 11.32
C PHE A 145 4.34 -7.36 12.41
N LEU A 146 5.24 -7.42 13.39
CA LEU A 146 5.33 -6.40 14.42
C LEU A 146 5.65 -5.03 13.81
N SER A 147 6.55 -4.97 12.83
CA SER A 147 6.84 -3.75 12.08
C SER A 147 5.61 -3.20 11.35
N LEU A 148 4.86 -4.05 10.64
CA LEU A 148 3.65 -3.63 9.94
C LEU A 148 2.58 -3.07 10.89
N VAL A 149 2.35 -3.75 12.02
CA VAL A 149 1.38 -3.30 13.03
C VAL A 149 1.82 -1.99 13.68
N LEU A 150 3.10 -1.85 14.02
CA LEU A 150 3.63 -0.62 14.60
C LEU A 150 3.57 0.55 13.61
N ASN A 151 3.91 0.34 12.35
CA ASN A 151 3.80 1.37 11.32
C ASN A 151 2.33 1.81 11.13
N LEU A 152 1.38 0.87 11.13
CA LEU A 152 -0.04 1.20 11.08
C LEU A 152 -0.47 2.01 12.32
N LEU A 153 0.01 1.63 13.51
CA LEU A 153 -0.28 2.34 14.75
C LEU A 153 0.29 3.77 14.74
N TYR A 154 1.54 3.95 14.31
CA TYR A 154 2.13 5.28 14.15
C TYR A 154 1.35 6.13 13.14
N PHE A 155 0.92 5.53 12.02
CA PHE A 155 0.10 6.22 11.02
C PHE A 155 -1.21 6.74 11.61
N VAL A 156 -1.96 5.88 12.31
CA VAL A 156 -3.24 6.24 12.93
C VAL A 156 -3.05 7.30 14.01
N ILE A 157 -2.02 7.18 14.85
CA ILE A 157 -1.71 8.18 15.89
C ILE A 157 -1.38 9.53 15.26
N VAL A 158 -0.55 9.56 14.23
CA VAL A 158 -0.17 10.82 13.57
C VAL A 158 -1.37 11.49 12.89
N ILE A 159 -2.27 10.71 12.27
CA ILE A 159 -3.53 11.26 11.73
C ILE A 159 -4.39 11.84 12.86
N ALA A 160 -4.57 11.12 13.96
CA ALA A 160 -5.34 11.62 15.10
C ALA A 160 -4.76 12.92 15.66
N LEU A 161 -3.44 12.99 15.82
CA LEU A 161 -2.73 14.21 16.25
C LEU A 161 -2.89 15.35 15.25
N ASN A 162 -2.88 15.07 13.94
CA ASN A 162 -3.06 16.10 12.93
C ASN A 162 -4.48 16.69 12.99
N VAL A 163 -5.49 15.84 13.17
CA VAL A 163 -6.90 16.26 13.28
C VAL A 163 -7.15 17.05 14.57
N GLU A 164 -6.53 16.68 15.69
CA GLU A 164 -6.76 17.32 16.99
C GLU A 164 -6.00 18.64 17.16
N PHE A 165 -4.72 18.69 16.77
CA PHE A 165 -3.84 19.83 17.07
C PHE A 165 -3.48 20.70 15.86
N ASN A 166 -3.83 20.27 14.64
CA ASN A 166 -3.48 20.93 13.37
C ASN A 166 -2.03 21.46 13.28
N PRO A 167 -1.00 20.64 13.63
CA PRO A 167 0.40 21.02 13.47
C PRO A 167 0.79 21.08 11.98
N PRO A 168 1.93 21.72 11.63
CA PRO A 168 2.43 21.76 10.26
C PRO A 168 2.58 20.35 9.65
N VAL A 169 1.81 20.08 8.59
CA VAL A 169 1.63 18.71 8.05
C VAL A 169 2.95 18.13 7.53
N ILE A 170 3.73 18.93 6.79
CA ILE A 170 5.03 18.51 6.22
C ILE A 170 6.01 18.08 7.32
N LEU A 171 6.10 18.84 8.42
CA LEU A 171 6.99 18.53 9.53
C LEU A 171 6.57 17.24 10.24
N LEU A 172 5.28 17.14 10.57
CA LEU A 172 4.72 16.00 11.28
C LEU A 172 4.95 14.69 10.51
N PHE A 173 4.58 14.68 9.23
CA PHE A 173 4.76 13.49 8.40
C PHE A 173 6.22 13.26 7.98
N GLY A 174 7.08 14.29 8.01
CA GLY A 174 8.52 14.16 7.83
C GLY A 174 9.15 13.38 8.99
N ILE A 175 8.76 13.72 10.22
CA ILE A 175 9.15 12.97 11.41
C ILE A 175 8.61 11.53 11.34
N LEU A 176 7.34 11.36 10.96
CA LEU A 176 6.75 10.03 10.77
C LEU A 176 7.53 9.20 9.75
N SER A 177 7.93 9.79 8.63
CA SER A 177 8.70 9.10 7.58
C SER A 177 10.05 8.58 8.10
N VAL A 178 10.75 9.38 8.91
CA VAL A 178 11.99 8.94 9.55
C VAL A 178 11.73 7.81 10.56
N ILE A 179 10.66 7.90 11.35
CA ILE A 179 10.26 6.86 12.31
C ILE A 179 9.89 5.56 11.57
N PHE A 180 9.15 5.65 10.46
CA PHE A 180 8.81 4.52 9.59
C PHE A 180 10.06 3.81 9.09
N ALA A 181 11.01 4.54 8.51
CA ALA A 181 12.26 3.96 8.03
C ALA A 181 13.04 3.29 9.17
N ALA A 182 13.21 3.99 10.31
CA ALA A 182 13.96 3.47 11.46
C ALA A 182 13.33 2.20 12.03
N SER A 183 12.02 2.24 12.31
CA SER A 183 11.25 1.11 12.85
C SER A 183 11.32 -0.08 11.90
N SER A 184 10.98 0.12 10.63
CA SER A 184 10.93 -0.97 9.64
C SER A 184 12.28 -1.64 9.47
N LEU A 185 13.35 -0.85 9.28
CA LEU A 185 14.69 -1.39 9.10
C LEU A 185 15.19 -2.08 10.38
N LEU A 186 14.89 -1.55 11.56
CA LEU A 186 15.29 -2.16 12.84
C LEU A 186 14.66 -3.55 13.02
N PHE A 187 13.38 -3.71 12.69
CA PHE A 187 12.69 -4.99 12.83
C PHE A 187 13.08 -6.00 11.75
N VAL A 188 13.26 -5.55 10.50
CA VAL A 188 13.58 -6.44 9.37
C VAL A 188 15.05 -6.85 9.37
N LEU A 189 15.98 -5.90 9.51
CA LEU A 189 17.43 -6.15 9.45
C LEU A 189 18.08 -6.36 10.82
N GLY A 190 17.37 -6.04 11.91
CA GLY A 190 17.93 -6.04 13.26
C GLY A 190 18.89 -4.86 13.52
N PRO A 191 19.43 -4.72 14.74
CA PRO A 191 20.40 -3.69 15.11
C PRO A 191 21.80 -4.00 14.53
N THR A 192 21.91 -4.01 13.20
CA THR A 192 23.14 -4.34 12.47
C THR A 192 23.75 -3.10 11.81
N LYS A 193 25.02 -3.20 11.42
CA LYS A 193 25.67 -2.15 10.60
C LYS A 193 24.92 -1.96 9.27
N GLN A 194 24.40 -3.04 8.67
CA GLN A 194 23.59 -2.96 7.45
C GLN A 194 22.37 -2.06 7.65
N MET A 195 21.59 -2.31 8.71
CA MET A 195 20.45 -1.48 9.09
C MET A 195 20.81 0.00 9.19
N LEU A 196 21.88 0.31 9.94
CA LEU A 196 22.30 1.70 10.15
C LEU A 196 22.67 2.40 8.84
N TYR A 197 23.43 1.74 7.96
CA TYR A 197 23.83 2.35 6.69
C TYR A 197 22.63 2.52 5.76
N THR A 198 21.76 1.50 5.64
CA THR A 198 20.51 1.62 4.87
C THR A 198 19.65 2.77 5.38
N PHE A 199 19.50 2.92 6.69
CA PHE A 199 18.73 4.00 7.30
C PHE A 199 19.32 5.38 6.97
N ILE A 200 20.62 5.58 7.21
CA ILE A 200 21.30 6.86 6.94
C ILE A 200 21.19 7.22 5.46
N THR A 201 21.46 6.28 4.55
CA THR A 201 21.40 6.56 3.11
C THR A 201 19.98 6.81 2.64
N THR A 202 18.99 6.12 3.20
CA THR A 202 17.56 6.36 2.92
C THR A 202 17.14 7.78 3.29
N VAL A 203 17.43 8.19 4.53
CA VAL A 203 17.05 9.52 5.04
C VAL A 203 17.78 10.61 4.29
N LEU A 204 19.09 10.47 4.06
CA LEU A 204 19.89 11.45 3.32
C LEU A 204 19.41 11.62 1.88
N THR A 205 19.14 10.50 1.18
CA THR A 205 18.67 10.55 -0.22
C THR A 205 17.27 11.15 -0.29
N THR A 206 16.37 10.78 0.62
CA THR A 206 15.01 11.34 0.67
C THR A 206 15.04 12.84 0.92
N ALA A 207 15.83 13.29 1.91
CA ALA A 207 15.99 14.70 2.21
C ALA A 207 16.57 15.48 1.02
N LEU A 208 17.58 14.92 0.33
CA LEU A 208 18.16 15.54 -0.87
C LEU A 208 17.14 15.64 -2.02
N THR A 209 16.39 14.57 -2.26
CA THR A 209 15.35 14.51 -3.30
C THR A 209 14.30 15.59 -3.07
N PHE A 210 13.77 15.70 -1.86
CA PHE A 210 12.80 16.74 -1.52
C PHE A 210 13.38 18.14 -1.55
N SER A 211 14.64 18.30 -1.16
CA SER A 211 15.32 19.61 -1.28
C SER A 211 15.41 20.06 -2.74
N ILE A 212 15.75 19.16 -3.66
CA ILE A 212 15.80 19.45 -5.10
C ILE A 212 14.40 19.79 -5.63
N VAL A 213 13.41 18.97 -5.31
CA VAL A 213 12.02 19.18 -5.77
C VAL A 213 11.49 20.52 -5.28
N LEU A 214 11.53 20.78 -3.97
CA LEU A 214 11.03 22.04 -3.41
C LEU A 214 11.78 23.26 -3.96
N PHE A 215 13.08 23.13 -4.23
CA PHE A 215 13.85 24.19 -4.88
C PHE A 215 13.36 24.46 -6.32
N VAL A 216 13.20 23.42 -7.14
CA VAL A 216 12.69 23.55 -8.51
C VAL A 216 11.30 24.17 -8.52
N LEU A 217 10.41 23.71 -7.65
CA LEU A 217 9.03 24.21 -7.55
C LEU A 217 8.97 25.68 -7.12
N LYS A 218 9.83 26.08 -6.17
CA LYS A 218 9.96 27.48 -5.77
C LYS A 218 10.46 28.36 -6.92
N MET A 219 11.38 27.85 -7.74
CA MET A 219 11.91 28.58 -8.89
C MET A 219 10.92 28.69 -10.06
N THR A 220 10.09 27.66 -10.27
CA THR A 220 9.08 27.66 -11.34
C THR A 220 7.74 28.27 -10.91
N GLY A 221 7.58 28.63 -9.63
CA GLY A 221 6.33 29.14 -9.08
C GLY A 221 5.18 28.13 -9.17
N ASN A 222 5.49 26.83 -9.05
CA ASN A 222 4.55 25.72 -9.24
C ASN A 222 3.87 25.66 -10.63
N SER A 223 4.47 26.29 -11.65
CA SER A 223 3.92 26.29 -13.00
C SER A 223 3.75 24.88 -13.56
N GLY A 224 2.55 24.57 -14.06
CA GLY A 224 2.19 23.29 -14.67
C GLY A 224 1.72 22.19 -13.69
N ILE A 225 1.65 22.50 -12.39
CA ILE A 225 1.18 21.56 -11.36
C ILE A 225 -0.19 22.00 -10.87
N HIS A 226 -1.16 21.09 -11.00
CA HIS A 226 -2.55 21.37 -10.66
C HIS A 226 -2.93 20.69 -9.35
N PHE A 227 -2.53 21.30 -8.22
CA PHE A 227 -2.87 20.79 -6.89
C PHE A 227 -4.38 20.83 -6.62
N GLU A 228 -5.13 21.69 -7.32
CA GLU A 228 -6.58 21.84 -7.22
C GLU A 228 -7.39 20.60 -7.60
N TYR A 229 -6.79 19.63 -8.31
CA TYR A 229 -7.45 18.35 -8.63
C TYR A 229 -7.26 17.29 -7.55
N LEU A 230 -6.57 17.61 -6.45
CA LEU A 230 -6.53 16.74 -5.28
C LEU A 230 -7.90 16.85 -4.57
N ASP A 231 -8.61 15.72 -4.39
CA ASP A 231 -9.97 15.67 -3.82
C ASP A 231 -10.08 16.15 -2.36
N TYR A 232 -10.02 17.46 -2.10
CA TYR A 232 -10.11 18.03 -0.75
C TYR A 232 -10.74 19.44 -0.75
N VAL A 233 -11.84 19.62 -0.02
CA VAL A 233 -12.68 20.84 -0.11
C VAL A 233 -12.18 22.01 0.75
N THR A 234 -11.51 21.76 1.88
CA THR A 234 -11.24 22.80 2.90
C THR A 234 -9.78 22.91 3.34
N GLN A 235 -8.86 22.20 2.70
CA GLN A 235 -7.45 22.12 3.11
C GLN A 235 -6.51 22.50 1.95
N ASN A 236 -5.29 22.96 2.26
CA ASN A 236 -4.30 23.26 1.24
C ASN A 236 -3.82 21.95 0.57
N PRO A 237 -4.20 21.68 -0.70
CA PRO A 237 -3.92 20.38 -1.32
C PRO A 237 -2.43 20.14 -1.58
N SER A 238 -1.64 21.21 -1.73
CA SER A 238 -0.21 21.09 -2.01
C SER A 238 0.56 20.38 -0.88
N GLU A 239 0.27 20.70 0.37
CA GLU A 239 0.95 20.10 1.53
C GLU A 239 0.67 18.60 1.65
N PHE A 240 -0.59 18.19 1.44
CA PHE A 240 -0.99 16.79 1.47
C PHE A 240 -0.40 15.99 0.30
N PHE A 241 -0.29 16.61 -0.89
CA PHE A 241 0.40 16.00 -2.01
C PHE A 241 1.89 15.71 -1.69
N PHE A 242 2.61 16.68 -1.10
CA PHE A 242 4.02 16.48 -0.76
C PHE A 242 4.21 15.43 0.32
N VAL A 243 3.31 15.38 1.31
CA VAL A 243 3.34 14.39 2.38
C VAL A 243 3.10 12.97 1.84
N GLY A 244 2.09 12.78 0.98
CA GLY A 244 1.85 11.50 0.31
C GLY A 244 3.03 11.08 -0.56
N THR A 245 3.56 12.04 -1.34
CA THR A 245 4.76 11.84 -2.17
C THR A 245 5.97 11.46 -1.31
N MET A 246 6.13 12.03 -0.12
CA MET A 246 7.28 11.75 0.76
C MET A 246 7.28 10.33 1.26
N ILE A 247 6.13 9.82 1.70
CA ILE A 247 5.99 8.42 2.13
C ILE A 247 6.27 7.47 0.95
N SER A 248 5.73 7.80 -0.24
CA SER A 248 5.93 7.04 -1.47
C SER A 248 7.41 6.96 -1.86
N VAL A 249 8.10 8.11 -1.92
CA VAL A 249 9.52 8.21 -2.30
C VAL A 249 10.41 7.53 -1.28
N LEU A 250 10.13 7.71 0.02
CA LEU A 250 10.88 7.07 1.10
C LEU A 250 10.86 5.54 0.95
N GLY A 251 9.68 4.96 0.67
CA GLY A 251 9.54 3.51 0.48
C GLY A 251 10.39 2.99 -0.68
N ALA A 252 10.34 3.66 -1.83
CA ALA A 252 11.11 3.29 -3.02
C ALA A 252 12.64 3.43 -2.81
N ILE A 253 13.07 4.51 -2.13
CA ILE A 253 14.48 4.72 -1.78
C ILE A 253 14.93 3.67 -0.75
N MET A 254 14.10 3.36 0.25
CA MET A 254 14.44 2.39 1.29
C MET A 254 14.72 1.01 0.69
N ASP A 255 13.90 0.57 -0.27
CA ASP A 255 14.07 -0.69 -1.00
C ASP A 255 15.39 -0.70 -1.78
N GLY A 256 15.61 0.30 -2.64
CA GLY A 256 16.82 0.40 -3.46
C GLY A 256 18.11 0.54 -2.64
N THR A 257 18.10 1.33 -1.56
CA THR A 257 19.27 1.42 -0.66
C THR A 257 19.49 0.13 0.13
N GLY A 258 18.42 -0.54 0.56
CA GLY A 258 18.46 -1.82 1.24
C GLY A 258 19.18 -2.88 0.40
N ASP A 259 18.81 -3.02 -0.86
CA ASP A 259 19.41 -3.98 -1.78
C ASP A 259 20.88 -3.70 -2.08
N ILE A 260 21.25 -2.44 -2.31
CA ILE A 260 22.65 -2.06 -2.55
C ILE A 260 23.51 -2.33 -1.31
N VAL A 261 23.02 -1.96 -0.12
CA VAL A 261 23.71 -2.23 1.14
C VAL A 261 23.84 -3.73 1.37
N ALA A 262 22.77 -4.50 1.19
CA ALA A 262 22.77 -5.94 1.34
C ALA A 262 23.77 -6.60 0.37
N GLY A 263 23.79 -6.20 -0.89
CA GLY A 263 24.72 -6.66 -1.91
C GLY A 263 26.18 -6.36 -1.56
N LEU A 264 26.50 -5.12 -1.19
CA LEU A 264 27.86 -4.72 -0.80
C LEU A 264 28.36 -5.43 0.45
N PHE A 265 27.52 -5.56 1.48
CA PHE A 265 27.88 -6.30 2.70
C PHE A 265 27.99 -7.81 2.45
N GLY A 266 27.17 -8.37 1.57
CA GLY A 266 27.26 -9.76 1.12
C GLY A 266 28.59 -10.02 0.40
N MET A 267 28.93 -9.16 -0.56
CA MET A 267 30.19 -9.19 -1.29
C MET A 267 31.39 -9.04 -0.35
N ALA A 268 31.37 -8.07 0.57
CA ALA A 268 32.44 -7.88 1.55
C ALA A 268 32.63 -9.11 2.46
N ARG A 269 31.54 -9.79 2.83
CA ARG A 269 31.60 -11.03 3.61
C ARG A 269 32.26 -12.16 2.82
N GLN A 270 31.90 -12.31 1.55
CA GLN A 270 32.45 -13.35 0.68
C GLN A 270 33.92 -13.10 0.33
N ASN A 271 34.30 -11.86 0.01
CA ASN A 271 35.68 -11.48 -0.25
C ASN A 271 36.58 -11.73 0.97
N LYS A 272 36.08 -11.46 2.18
CA LYS A 272 36.80 -11.78 3.42
C LYS A 272 37.04 -13.29 3.58
N LEU A 273 36.05 -14.13 3.24
CA LEU A 273 36.20 -15.59 3.28
C LEU A 273 37.24 -16.09 2.27
N ASN A 274 37.30 -15.46 1.10
CA ASN A 274 38.21 -15.82 0.01
C ASN A 274 39.57 -15.09 0.06
N LYS A 275 39.85 -14.30 1.11
CA LYS A 275 41.06 -13.47 1.26
C LYS A 275 41.32 -12.52 0.08
N ILE A 276 40.26 -11.99 -0.52
CA ILE A 276 40.32 -10.99 -1.59
C ILE A 276 40.30 -9.60 -0.96
N ASN A 277 41.39 -8.84 -1.11
CA ASN A 277 41.45 -7.46 -0.66
C ASN A 277 40.95 -6.53 -1.77
N MET A 278 39.84 -5.85 -1.51
CA MET A 278 39.28 -4.83 -2.38
C MET A 278 39.51 -3.42 -1.83
N VAL A 279 39.81 -2.48 -2.71
CA VAL A 279 39.99 -1.07 -2.37
C VAL A 279 38.61 -0.38 -2.35
N ARG A 280 38.46 0.73 -1.62
CA ARG A 280 37.20 1.52 -1.58
C ARG A 280 36.64 1.83 -2.98
N LYS A 281 37.51 2.05 -3.98
CA LYS A 281 37.09 2.30 -5.38
C LYS A 281 36.36 1.11 -6.00
N ASP A 282 36.76 -0.11 -5.65
CA ASP A 282 36.15 -1.32 -6.18
C ASP A 282 34.75 -1.52 -5.58
N TYR A 283 34.60 -1.30 -4.27
CA TYR A 283 33.28 -1.32 -3.63
C TYR A 283 32.34 -0.25 -4.19
N ILE A 284 32.84 0.97 -4.49
CA ILE A 284 32.01 2.01 -5.11
C ILE A 284 31.55 1.57 -6.51
N LYS A 285 32.47 1.06 -7.33
CA LYS A 285 32.13 0.56 -8.68
C LYS A 285 31.11 -0.57 -8.61
N SER A 286 31.31 -1.54 -7.73
CA SER A 286 30.37 -2.65 -7.53
C SER A 286 29.01 -2.17 -7.02
N GLY A 287 28.97 -1.22 -6.07
CA GLY A 287 27.72 -0.65 -5.56
C GLY A 287 26.94 0.12 -6.61
N ILE A 288 27.64 0.87 -7.47
CA ILE A 288 27.03 1.55 -8.62
C ILE A 288 26.50 0.51 -9.62
N SER A 289 27.26 -0.54 -9.92
CA SER A 289 26.83 -1.60 -10.83
C SER A 289 25.55 -2.30 -10.34
N ILE A 290 25.49 -2.65 -9.05
CA ILE A 290 24.28 -3.23 -8.44
C ILE A 290 23.11 -2.24 -8.56
N GLY A 291 23.33 -0.98 -8.22
CA GLY A 291 22.28 0.03 -8.29
C GLY A 291 21.79 0.31 -9.72
N GLN A 292 22.66 0.24 -10.73
CA GLN A 292 22.29 0.39 -12.14
C GLN A 292 21.31 -0.69 -12.61
N GLU A 293 21.47 -1.93 -12.13
CA GLU A 293 20.52 -3.01 -12.40
C GLU A 293 19.16 -2.75 -11.73
N LEU A 294 19.18 -2.20 -10.51
CA LEU A 294 17.97 -1.91 -9.73
C LEU A 294 17.19 -0.68 -10.23
N ILE A 295 17.85 0.34 -10.78
CA ILE A 295 17.16 1.54 -11.30
C ILE A 295 16.11 1.14 -12.33
N GLY A 296 16.47 0.26 -13.27
CA GLY A 296 15.55 -0.16 -14.34
C GLY A 296 14.36 -0.95 -13.81
N THR A 297 14.59 -1.91 -12.90
CA THR A 297 13.52 -2.74 -12.34
C THR A 297 12.58 -1.93 -11.47
N LEU A 298 13.09 -1.09 -10.57
CA LEU A 298 12.28 -0.27 -9.66
C LEU A 298 11.51 0.82 -10.40
N THR A 299 12.11 1.45 -11.42
CA THR A 299 11.41 2.47 -12.25
C THR A 299 10.23 1.86 -12.99
N ASN A 300 10.40 0.66 -13.56
CA ASN A 300 9.31 -0.03 -14.24
C ASN A 300 8.18 -0.41 -13.27
N VAL A 301 8.51 -0.93 -12.08
CA VAL A 301 7.52 -1.24 -11.05
C VAL A 301 6.72 0.00 -10.66
N LEU A 302 7.40 1.12 -10.42
CA LEU A 302 6.76 2.38 -10.06
C LEU A 302 5.83 2.90 -11.18
N PHE A 303 6.27 2.82 -12.44
CA PHE A 303 5.44 3.20 -13.57
C PHE A 303 4.21 2.29 -13.72
N MET A 304 4.35 0.99 -13.45
CA MET A 304 3.22 0.05 -13.45
C MET A 304 2.23 0.37 -12.32
N ILE A 305 2.70 0.74 -11.13
CA ILE A 305 1.83 1.15 -10.02
C ILE A 305 1.03 2.40 -10.42
N PHE A 306 1.70 3.42 -10.95
CA PHE A 306 1.04 4.63 -11.47
C PHE A 306 -0.02 4.32 -12.54
N MET A 307 0.32 3.48 -13.52
CA MET A 307 -0.62 3.07 -14.57
C MET A 307 -1.82 2.32 -13.97
N ALA A 308 -1.60 1.43 -13.00
CA ALA A 308 -2.66 0.67 -12.35
C ALA A 308 -3.60 1.57 -11.52
N GLU A 309 -3.05 2.56 -10.81
CA GLU A 309 -3.82 3.51 -10.00
C GLU A 309 -4.68 4.44 -10.86
N THR A 310 -4.14 4.94 -11.98
CA THR A 310 -4.83 5.92 -12.83
C THR A 310 -5.79 5.29 -13.85
N LEU A 311 -5.59 4.02 -14.22
CA LEU A 311 -6.35 3.34 -15.26
C LEU A 311 -7.87 3.37 -15.08
N PRO A 312 -8.45 3.09 -13.90
CA PRO A 312 -9.91 3.12 -13.74
C PRO A 312 -10.50 4.50 -14.05
N MET A 313 -9.87 5.56 -13.54
CA MET A 313 -10.33 6.93 -13.74
C MET A 313 -10.16 7.37 -15.19
N THR A 314 -9.00 7.09 -15.80
CA THR A 314 -8.73 7.38 -17.22
C THR A 314 -9.75 6.71 -18.12
N LEU A 315 -10.09 5.43 -17.89
CA LEU A 315 -11.08 4.73 -18.70
C LEU A 315 -12.49 5.29 -18.53
N LEU A 316 -12.89 5.68 -17.32
CA LEU A 316 -14.18 6.31 -17.07
C LEU A 316 -14.27 7.68 -17.77
N LEU A 317 -13.24 8.52 -17.65
CA LEU A 317 -13.20 9.83 -18.30
C LEU A 317 -13.26 9.70 -19.83
N LEU A 318 -12.53 8.76 -20.42
CA LEU A 318 -12.59 8.47 -21.86
C LEU A 318 -13.98 8.02 -22.29
N ARG A 319 -14.62 7.13 -21.51
CA ARG A 319 -15.99 6.67 -21.80
C ARG A 319 -17.03 7.77 -21.69
N ASN A 320 -16.78 8.76 -20.83
CA ASN A 320 -17.63 9.95 -20.70
C ASN A 320 -17.32 11.03 -21.76
N GLY A 321 -16.48 10.73 -22.76
CA GLY A 321 -16.19 11.64 -23.88
C GLY A 321 -15.16 12.73 -23.58
N ASN A 322 -14.43 12.65 -22.46
CA ASN A 322 -13.40 13.64 -22.13
C ASN A 322 -12.18 13.51 -23.05
N SER A 323 -11.54 14.65 -23.35
CA SER A 323 -10.33 14.68 -24.17
C SER A 323 -9.11 14.15 -23.42
N TRP A 324 -8.12 13.65 -24.17
CA TRP A 324 -6.81 13.27 -23.61
C TRP A 324 -6.11 14.42 -22.88
N SER A 325 -6.27 15.66 -23.36
CA SER A 325 -5.71 16.84 -22.69
C SER A 325 -6.31 17.05 -21.30
N TYR A 326 -7.64 16.93 -21.18
CA TYR A 326 -8.32 17.03 -19.90
C TYR A 326 -7.88 15.91 -18.95
N ILE A 327 -7.81 14.67 -19.45
CA ILE A 327 -7.38 13.52 -18.64
C ILE A 327 -5.92 13.69 -18.16
N ALA A 328 -5.03 14.19 -19.02
CA ALA A 328 -3.65 14.44 -18.64
C ALA A 328 -3.55 15.46 -17.50
N THR A 329 -4.36 16.52 -17.56
CA THR A 329 -4.40 17.59 -16.56
C THR A 329 -5.05 17.15 -15.24
N VAL A 330 -6.22 16.50 -15.31
CA VAL A 330 -7.05 16.17 -14.13
C VAL A 330 -6.70 14.82 -13.53
N GLY A 331 -6.52 13.80 -14.36
CA GLY A 331 -6.37 12.41 -13.92
C GLY A 331 -4.93 11.94 -13.76
N LEU A 332 -3.98 12.52 -14.52
CA LEU A 332 -2.61 11.99 -14.60
C LEU A 332 -1.53 12.91 -14.02
N ASN A 333 -1.75 14.24 -14.00
CA ASN A 333 -0.71 15.22 -13.69
C ASN A 333 0.02 14.94 -12.36
N LEU A 334 -0.73 14.86 -11.26
CA LEU A 334 -0.16 14.66 -9.92
C LEU A 334 0.47 13.27 -9.77
N GLY A 335 -0.15 12.22 -10.31
CA GLY A 335 0.40 10.86 -10.28
C GLY A 335 1.70 10.73 -11.08
N LEU A 336 1.79 11.39 -12.24
CA LEU A 336 3.03 11.47 -13.04
C LEU A 336 4.12 12.24 -12.29
N LEU A 337 3.77 13.37 -11.68
CA LEU A 337 4.71 14.16 -10.88
C LEU A 337 5.28 13.33 -9.71
N GLN A 338 4.42 12.66 -8.95
CA GLN A 338 4.83 11.78 -7.84
C GLN A 338 5.74 10.64 -8.32
N THR A 339 5.43 10.05 -9.48
CA THR A 339 6.22 9.00 -10.12
C THR A 339 7.61 9.51 -10.51
N ILE A 340 7.69 10.68 -11.15
CA ILE A 340 8.97 11.29 -11.54
C ILE A 340 9.81 11.62 -10.31
N ILE A 341 9.22 12.20 -9.26
CA ILE A 341 9.93 12.52 -8.02
C ILE A 341 10.50 11.25 -7.37
N SER A 342 9.72 10.17 -7.34
CA SER A 342 10.16 8.88 -6.81
C SER A 342 11.28 8.26 -7.64
N ALA A 343 11.20 8.33 -8.98
CA ALA A 343 12.26 7.86 -9.88
C ALA A 343 13.57 8.65 -9.70
N ILE A 344 13.51 9.98 -9.55
CA ILE A 344 14.67 10.81 -9.23
C ILE A 344 15.30 10.35 -7.91
N GLY A 345 14.48 10.08 -6.90
CA GLY A 345 14.92 9.56 -5.61
C GLY A 345 15.71 8.26 -5.73
N ILE A 346 15.20 7.28 -6.49
CA ILE A 346 15.89 6.00 -6.75
C ILE A 346 17.24 6.24 -7.45
N VAL A 347 17.28 7.08 -8.48
CA VAL A 347 18.52 7.37 -9.22
C VAL A 347 19.57 8.02 -8.32
N LEU A 348 19.16 8.95 -7.43
CA LEU A 348 20.05 9.57 -6.45
C LEU A 348 20.50 8.60 -5.36
N ALA A 349 19.66 7.62 -5.00
CA ALA A 349 19.95 6.63 -3.97
C ALA A 349 21.18 5.79 -4.31
N VAL A 350 21.38 5.46 -5.59
CA VAL A 350 22.48 4.60 -6.06
C VAL A 350 23.87 5.17 -5.71
N PRO A 351 24.28 6.35 -6.21
CA PRO A 351 25.61 6.89 -5.95
C PRO A 351 25.81 7.20 -4.46
N ILE A 352 24.79 7.73 -3.78
CA ILE A 352 24.87 8.06 -2.34
C ILE A 352 25.13 6.79 -1.53
N THR A 353 24.34 5.74 -1.77
CA THR A 353 24.45 4.48 -1.02
C THR A 353 25.75 3.76 -1.31
N ALA A 354 26.17 3.71 -2.58
CA ALA A 354 27.44 3.10 -2.96
C ALA A 354 28.63 3.79 -2.27
N VAL A 355 28.67 5.14 -2.27
CA VAL A 355 29.77 5.90 -1.67
C VAL A 355 29.81 5.78 -0.16
N PHE A 356 28.67 5.93 0.52
CA PHE A 356 28.56 5.86 1.98
C PHE A 356 28.85 4.46 2.52
N THR A 357 28.26 3.43 1.91
CA THR A 357 28.46 2.04 2.34
C THR A 357 29.90 1.59 2.12
N SER A 358 30.51 1.97 1.00
CA SER A 358 31.92 1.70 0.74
C SER A 358 32.86 2.42 1.73
N PHE A 359 32.52 3.65 2.14
CA PHE A 359 33.23 4.42 3.18
C PHE A 359 33.39 3.61 4.47
N ALA A 360 32.33 2.92 4.85
CA ALA A 360 32.25 2.13 6.07
C ALA A 360 32.95 0.76 5.99
N LEU A 361 32.70 0.03 4.91
CA LEU A 361 33.27 -1.32 4.72
C LEU A 361 34.80 -1.30 4.76
N THR A 362 35.42 -0.26 4.18
CA THR A 362 36.87 -0.10 4.16
C THR A 362 37.45 0.27 5.54
N ARG A 363 36.78 1.14 6.32
CA ARG A 363 37.20 1.48 7.70
C ARG A 363 37.16 0.26 8.64
N SER A 364 36.21 -0.66 8.42
CA SER A 364 36.11 -1.88 9.22
C SER A 364 37.22 -2.89 8.93
N HIS A 365 37.93 -2.77 7.80
CA HIS A 365 39.10 -3.61 7.49
C HIS A 365 40.35 -3.09 8.20
N GLN A 366 40.60 -1.78 8.14
CA GLN A 366 41.80 -1.17 8.73
C GLN A 366 41.84 -1.26 10.27
N GLY A 367 40.69 -1.16 10.94
CA GLY A 367 40.63 -1.24 12.40
C GLY A 367 40.87 -2.64 13.01
N LYS A 368 41.02 -3.70 12.19
CA LYS A 368 41.40 -5.04 12.66
C LYS A 368 42.84 -5.42 12.34
N GLU A 369 43.45 -4.80 11.33
CA GLU A 369 44.88 -4.96 11.05
C GLU A 369 45.76 -4.19 12.04
N SER A 370 45.26 -3.12 12.67
CA SER A 370 46.00 -2.37 13.69
C SER A 370 45.96 -3.00 15.10
N SER A 371 45.38 -4.20 15.24
CA SER A 371 45.22 -4.91 16.53
C SER A 371 45.85 -6.31 16.53
N LEU A 372 46.65 -6.61 15.51
CA LEU A 372 47.57 -7.76 15.44
C LEU A 372 48.99 -7.20 15.44
#